data_AF-A0AB74E3G1-F1
#
_entry.id   AF-A0AB74E3G1-F1
#
_cell.length_a   1.000
_cell.length_b   1.000
_cell.length_c   1.000
_cell.angle_alpha   90.00
_cell.angle_beta   90.00
_cell.angle_gamma   90.00
#
_symmetry.space_group_name_H-M   'P 1'
#
loop_
_entity.id
_entity.type
_entity.pdbx_description
1 polymer ?
#
loop_
_entity_poly.entity_id
_entity_poly.type
_entity_poly.pdbx_seq_one_letter_code
_entity_poly.pdbx_strand_id
1 'polypeptide(L)' 'AQYKMNNSDKNVKKLREIYPITTNNSPNLKLYIDGDIKGSSVGYKKIEYKFSKDKGQETTLRDYLNFGPSEGENVE' A
#
# COMPACT_ATOMS: atom_id res chain seq x y z
N ALA A 1 -6.86 6.72 -5.51
CA ALA A 1 -7.19 7.80 -4.55
C ALA A 1 -5.99 8.09 -3.66
N GLN A 2 -5.87 9.29 -3.08
CA GLN A 2 -4.77 9.67 -2.18
C GLN A 2 -5.32 10.38 -0.93
N TYR A 3 -4.79 10.02 0.24
CA TYR A 3 -5.24 10.51 1.54
C TYR A 3 -4.03 10.92 2.40
N LYS A 4 -4.12 12.08 3.04
CA LYS A 4 -3.14 12.48 4.06
C LYS A 4 -3.46 11.77 5.37
N MET A 5 -2.51 10.98 5.88
CA MET A 5 -2.69 10.23 7.11
C MET A 5 -2.22 11.04 8.32
N ASN A 6 -2.69 10.66 9.51
CA ASN A 6 -2.18 11.18 10.78
C ASN A 6 -1.10 10.23 11.34
N ASN A 7 -0.09 10.75 12.04
CA ASN A 7 0.86 9.93 12.79
C ASN A 7 0.20 9.14 13.94
N SER A 8 -0.98 9.56 14.41
CA SER A 8 -1.74 8.83 15.42
C SER A 8 -2.48 7.61 14.86
N ASP A 9 -2.58 7.47 13.53
CA ASP A 9 -3.24 6.35 12.86
C ASP A 9 -2.60 5.00 13.26
N LYS A 10 -3.44 3.99 13.46
CA LYS A 10 -3.02 2.67 13.96
C LYS A 10 -2.00 2.01 13.02
N ASN A 11 -2.18 2.11 11.71
CA ASN A 11 -1.26 1.51 10.74
C ASN A 11 0.02 2.33 10.64
N VAL A 12 -0.08 3.66 10.67
CA VAL A 12 1.10 4.53 10.67
C VAL A 12 2.00 4.28 11.88
N LYS A 13 1.44 4.09 13.08
CA LYS A 13 2.21 3.72 14.28
C LYS A 13 2.94 2.38 14.10
N LYS A 14 2.23 1.34 13.68
CA LYS A 14 2.81 0.00 13.44
C LYS A 14 3.96 0.04 12.43
N LEU A 15 3.82 0.81 11.35
CA LEU A 15 4.89 0.94 10.35
C LEU A 15 6.16 1.55 10.93
N ARG A 16 6.04 2.50 11.86
CA ARG A 16 7.17 3.14 12.54
C ARG A 16 7.82 2.25 13.60
N GLU A 17 7.06 1.33 14.19
CA GLU A 17 7.59 0.34 15.14
C GLU A 17 8.44 -0.72 14.42
N ILE A 18 8.05 -1.11 13.20
CA ILE A 18 8.67 -2.23 12.46
C ILE A 18 9.81 -1.76 11.56
N TYR A 19 9.71 -0.56 10.97
CA TYR A 19 10.69 -0.05 10.01
C TYR A 19 11.39 1.21 10.53
N PRO A 20 12.67 1.42 10.19
CA PRO A 20 13.45 2.58 10.62
C PRO A 20 13.04 3.85 9.85
N ILE A 21 11.80 4.29 10.00
CA ILE A 21 11.26 5.51 9.38
C ILE A 21 11.69 6.71 10.21
N THR A 22 12.71 7.43 9.73
CA THR A 22 13.38 8.49 10.47
C THR A 22 12.68 9.85 10.46
N THR A 23 11.80 10.11 9.47
CA THR A 23 11.05 11.37 9.40
C THR A 23 9.87 11.37 10.36
N ASN A 24 9.63 12.49 11.03
CA ASN A 24 8.46 12.68 11.90
C ASN A 24 7.20 13.12 11.12
N ASN A 25 7.34 13.43 9.83
CA ASN A 25 6.22 13.86 9.00
C ASN A 25 5.21 12.74 8.78
N SER A 26 3.92 13.08 8.72
CA SER A 26 2.87 12.09 8.49
C SER A 26 2.84 11.65 7.02
N PRO A 27 2.53 10.37 6.73
CA PRO A 27 2.58 9.86 5.38
C PRO A 27 1.34 10.24 4.56
N ASN A 28 1.47 10.14 3.24
CA ASN A 28 0.34 10.07 2.33
C ASN A 28 0.07 8.59 1.96
N LEU A 29 -1.17 8.15 2.08
CA LEU A 29 -1.64 6.85 1.62
C LEU A 29 -2.21 6.98 0.20
N LYS A 30 -1.68 6.21 -0.75
CA LYS A 30 -2.27 6.05 -2.08
C LYS A 30 -2.89 4.67 -2.20
N LEU A 31 -4.13 4.64 -2.66
CA LEU A 31 -4.88 3.43 -2.96
C LEU A 31 -5.03 3.30 -4.48
N TYR A 32 -4.60 2.16 -5.00
CA TYR A 32 -4.84 1.74 -6.38
C TYR A 32 -5.66 0.45 -6.34
N ILE A 33 -6.74 0.44 -7.11
CA ILE A 33 -7.62 -0.69 -7.29
C ILE A 33 -7.78 -0.85 -8.78
N ASP A 34 -7.50 -2.05 -9.28
CA ASP A 34 -7.72 -2.43 -10.66
C ASP A 34 -8.72 -3.59 -10.73
N GLY A 35 -9.51 -3.63 -11.81
CA GLY A 35 -10.66 -4.50 -11.98
C GLY A 35 -12.00 -3.75 -12.02
N ASP A 36 -13.03 -4.42 -12.54
CA ASP A 36 -14.38 -3.85 -12.56
C ASP A 36 -14.90 -3.62 -11.13
N ILE A 37 -15.14 -2.34 -10.80
CA ILE A 37 -15.67 -1.88 -9.52
C ILE A 37 -17.03 -2.56 -9.21
N LYS A 38 -17.77 -2.97 -10.25
CA LYS A 38 -19.06 -3.66 -10.13
C LYS A 38 -18.96 -5.17 -9.88
N GLY A 39 -17.76 -5.76 -9.93
CA GLY A 39 -17.55 -7.16 -9.54
C GLY A 39 -16.79 -8.01 -10.56
N SER A 40 -15.55 -7.64 -10.87
CA SER A 40 -14.59 -8.60 -11.40
C SER A 40 -13.93 -9.36 -10.24
N SER A 41 -14.03 -10.70 -10.23
CA SER A 41 -13.27 -11.57 -9.35
C SER A 41 -11.79 -11.67 -9.72
N VAL A 42 -11.30 -10.93 -10.71
CA VAL A 42 -9.90 -10.88 -11.13
C VAL A 42 -9.41 -9.44 -11.08
N GLY A 43 -8.26 -9.21 -10.48
CA GLY A 43 -7.64 -7.89 -10.40
C GLY A 43 -6.71 -7.77 -9.20
N TYR A 44 -6.33 -6.53 -8.89
CA TYR A 44 -5.41 -6.28 -7.81
C TYR A 44 -5.71 -5.02 -7.00
N LYS A 45 -5.28 -5.07 -5.75
CA LYS A 45 -5.30 -3.94 -4.82
C LYS A 45 -3.88 -3.64 -4.42
N LYS A 46 -3.47 -2.38 -4.57
CA LYS A 46 -2.16 -1.90 -4.17
C LYS A 46 -2.33 -0.70 -3.26
N ILE A 47 -1.56 -0.69 -2.17
CA ILE A 47 -1.47 0.45 -1.27
C ILE A 47 -0.04 0.95 -1.21
N GLU A 48 0.13 2.25 -1.04
CA GLU A 48 1.43 2.89 -0.91
C GLU A 48 1.39 3.95 0.20
N TYR A 49 2.20 3.76 1.24
CA TYR A 49 2.47 4.79 2.24
C TYR A 49 3.75 5.53 1.86
N LYS A 50 3.63 6.82 1.57
CA LYS A 50 4.76 7.71 1.30
C LYS A 50 5.05 8.61 2.49
N PHE A 51 6.17 8.38 3.14
CA PHE A 51 6.69 9.24 4.20
C PHE A 51 7.57 10.32 3.57
N SER A 52 7.13 11.59 3.68
CA SER A 52 7.81 12.73 3.07
C SER A 52 9.14 13.02 3.75
N LYS A 53 10.07 13.57 2.96
CA LYS A 53 11.47 13.75 3.33
C LYS A 53 11.68 14.87 4.36
N ASP A 54 12.32 14.57 5.48
CA ASP A 54 13.21 15.55 6.12
C ASP A 54 14.58 15.45 5.43
N LYS A 55 15.17 16.58 5.03
CA LYS A 55 16.52 16.65 4.40
C LYS A 55 16.70 15.82 3.12
N GLY A 56 15.63 15.60 2.34
CA GLY A 56 15.78 15.04 1.00
C GLY A 56 15.81 13.51 0.88
N GLN A 57 15.40 12.72 1.89
CA GLN A 57 15.24 11.25 1.85
C GLN A 57 13.77 10.77 2.02
N GLU A 58 13.24 9.92 1.12
CA GLU A 58 11.82 9.51 1.03
C GLU A 58 11.78 8.03 1.34
N THR A 59 10.89 7.66 2.26
CA THR A 59 10.62 6.26 2.56
C THR A 59 9.24 5.92 2.03
N THR A 60 9.17 4.95 1.14
CA THR A 60 7.91 4.47 0.58
C THR A 60 7.73 3.00 0.91
N LEU A 61 6.60 2.67 1.53
CA LEU A 61 6.17 1.30 1.74
C LEU A 61 5.05 0.98 0.76
N ARG A 62 5.15 -0.19 0.12
CA ARG A 62 4.17 -0.70 -0.85
C ARG A 62 3.73 -2.07 -0.42
N ASP A 63 2.43 -2.30 -0.51
CA ASP A 63 1.86 -3.62 -0.33
C ASP A 63 0.84 -3.89 -1.43
N TYR A 64 0.70 -5.15 -1.80
CA TYR A 64 -0.03 -5.59 -2.97
C TYR A 64 -0.76 -6.90 -2.69
N LEU A 65 -2.04 -6.94 -3.03
CA LEU A 65 -2.87 -8.12 -3.01
C LEU A 65 -3.36 -8.40 -4.43
N ASN A 66 -2.88 -9.49 -5.01
CA ASN A 66 -3.39 -10.04 -6.26
C ASN A 66 -4.52 -11.01 -5.98
N PHE A 67 -5.59 -10.95 -6.75
CA PHE A 67 -6.56 -12.03 -6.80
C PHE A 67 -6.76 -12.44 -8.26
N GLY A 68 -6.28 -13.63 -8.59
CA GLY A 68 -6.34 -14.23 -9.90
C GLY A 68 -6.62 -15.72 -9.81
N PRO A 69 -6.97 -16.37 -10.94
CA PRO A 69 -7.17 -17.81 -10.97
C PRO A 69 -5.88 -18.52 -10.56
N SER A 70 -6.04 -19.67 -9.91
CA SER A 70 -4.92 -20.61 -9.75
C SER A 70 -4.48 -21.10 -11.12
N GLU A 71 -3.19 -21.44 -11.26
CA GLU A 71 -2.75 -22.21 -12.42
C GLU A 71 -3.56 -23.52 -12.44
N GLY A 72 -4.28 -23.77 -13.54
CA GLY A 72 -4.92 -25.06 -13.76
C GLY A 72 -3.87 -26.13 -14.02
N GLU A 73 -4.08 -27.35 -13.54
CA GLU A 73 -3.36 -28.49 -14.10
C GLU A 73 -3.68 -28.56 -15.59
N ASN A 74 -2.66 -28.45 -16.43
CA ASN A 74 -2.78 -28.81 -17.84
C ASN A 74 -3.08 -30.31 -17.89
N VAL A 75 -4.35 -30.67 -17.98
CA VAL A 75 -4.75 -32.02 -18.40
C VAL A 75 -4.57 -32.09 -19.91
N GLU A 76 -3.43 -32.64 -20.33
CA GLU A 76 -3.18 -33.12 -21.70
C GLU A 76 -4.22 -34.14 -22.14
#